data_AF-A0A971C2S9-F1
#
_entry.id   AF-A0A971C2S9-F1
#
_cell.length_a   1.000
_cell.length_b   1.000
_cell.length_c   1.000
_cell.angle_alpha   90.00
_cell.angle_beta   90.00
_cell.angle_gamma   90.00
#
_symmetry.space_group_name_H-M   'P 1'
#
loop_
_entity.id
_entity.type
_entity.pdbx_description
1 polymer ?
#
loop_
_entity_poly.entity_id
_entity_poly.type
_entity_poly.pdbx_seq_one_letter_code
_entity_poly.pdbx_strand_id
1 'polypeptide(L)'
;MLRYLRVWALALIALHLLSTQLPIEHVWGAGGFPSLPRWAQGALALAALVGITPVVESAWRAPARWWQRAAAHWGRGRLIELVTLLAVPLFWLGRLQHLRWGDAYIFANAISHPEVRLTYNWQSPLSLFLHAKLWALLNAAWGLDVQTTYALVSCLAGGMFVWLLLRTLAVWSDDQCGRVLAATMFLTLGTMQLFFGYVESYTLLPVGILAFLVLGLRFLDGRGSLWPAATALAFTHSLSLSTLPLLAGLAYLALHARRGRAWSLARVAAEAAGPLLLMAAVVVAVMTAGGHGLEALLSHDAPGGGDGSWFVPLFRVETRWQHYTMFSWAHLRDILNQQLLSAPFSLSVVVGVLALRWQRIRWSDPSLRF
;
A
#
# COMPACT_ATOMS: atom_id res chain seq x y z
N MET A 1 -12.72 -17.27 -15.36
CA MET A 1 -12.41 -16.30 -14.31
C MET A 1 -12.92 -16.74 -12.95
N LEU A 2 -14.23 -16.71 -12.66
CA LEU A 2 -14.74 -17.09 -11.33
C LEU A 2 -14.32 -18.49 -10.88
N ARG A 3 -14.42 -19.50 -11.75
CA ARG A 3 -13.91 -20.87 -11.47
C ARG A 3 -12.41 -20.89 -11.14
N TYR A 4 -11.61 -20.10 -11.85
CA TYR A 4 -10.17 -19.99 -11.60
C TYR A 4 -9.89 -19.37 -10.23
N LEU A 5 -10.57 -18.26 -9.88
CA LEU A 5 -10.43 -17.63 -8.56
C LEU A 5 -10.87 -18.55 -7.42
N ARG A 6 -11.89 -19.39 -7.64
CA ARG A 6 -12.31 -20.42 -6.67
C ARG A 6 -11.24 -21.49 -6.47
N VAL A 7 -10.64 -21.99 -7.56
CA VAL A 7 -9.53 -22.96 -7.47
C VAL A 7 -8.34 -22.34 -6.76
N TRP A 8 -8.01 -21.09 -7.05
CA TRP A 8 -6.96 -20.36 -6.35
C TRP A 8 -7.27 -20.20 -4.86
N ALA A 9 -8.50 -19.81 -4.51
CA ALA A 9 -8.93 -19.70 -3.12
C ALA A 9 -8.86 -21.06 -2.39
N LEU A 10 -9.22 -22.17 -3.03
CA LEU A 10 -9.04 -23.51 -2.48
C LEU A 10 -7.57 -23.83 -2.20
N ALA A 11 -6.68 -23.48 -3.13
CA ALA A 11 -5.24 -23.65 -2.94
C ALA A 11 -4.72 -22.82 -1.75
N LEU A 12 -5.20 -21.58 -1.59
CA LEU A 12 -4.87 -20.74 -0.44
C LEU A 12 -5.37 -21.34 0.87
N ILE A 13 -6.61 -21.84 0.92
CA ILE A 13 -7.17 -22.49 2.11
C ILE A 13 -6.34 -23.72 2.48
N ALA A 14 -6.02 -24.57 1.50
CA ALA A 14 -5.16 -25.74 1.70
C ALA A 14 -3.78 -25.32 2.22
N LEU A 15 -3.18 -24.28 1.64
CA LEU A 15 -1.88 -23.77 2.08
C LEU A 15 -1.91 -23.28 3.53
N HIS A 16 -2.95 -22.58 3.97
CA HIS A 16 -3.09 -22.15 5.37
C HIS A 16 -3.25 -23.34 6.32
N LEU A 17 -4.01 -24.37 5.93
CA LEU A 17 -4.13 -25.58 6.75
C LEU A 17 -2.80 -26.35 6.83
N LEU A 18 -2.09 -26.47 5.71
CA LEU A 18 -0.79 -27.15 5.63
C LEU A 18 0.34 -26.38 6.31
N SER A 19 0.25 -25.04 6.39
CA SER A 19 1.31 -24.22 7.00
C SER A 19 1.53 -24.53 8.48
N THR A 20 0.54 -25.13 9.16
CA THR A 20 0.67 -25.62 10.55
C THR A 20 1.66 -26.77 10.71
N GLN A 21 2.03 -27.45 9.62
CA GLN A 21 2.95 -28.59 9.60
C GLN A 21 4.28 -28.24 8.93
N LEU A 22 4.40 -27.02 8.41
CA LEU A 22 5.58 -26.56 7.68
C LEU A 22 6.42 -25.63 8.56
N PRO A 23 7.75 -25.63 8.41
CA PRO A 23 8.60 -24.68 9.11
C PRO A 23 8.24 -23.22 8.77
N ILE A 24 8.14 -22.36 9.77
CA ILE A 24 7.64 -20.98 9.61
C ILE A 24 8.51 -20.16 8.65
N GLU A 25 9.82 -20.44 8.58
CA GLU A 25 10.77 -19.83 7.64
C GLU A 25 10.43 -20.08 6.16
N HIS A 26 9.53 -21.03 5.87
CA HIS A 26 9.10 -21.34 4.51
C HIS A 26 7.71 -20.81 4.18
N VAL A 27 6.87 -20.60 5.21
CA VAL A 27 5.44 -20.28 5.06
C VAL A 27 4.97 -19.11 5.92
N TRP A 28 5.89 -18.23 6.31
CA TRP A 28 5.57 -17.03 7.10
C TRP A 28 4.54 -16.11 6.42
N GLY A 29 4.35 -16.25 5.10
CA GLY A 29 3.30 -15.58 4.34
C GLY A 29 1.87 -16.00 4.71
N ALA A 30 1.69 -17.16 5.35
CA ALA A 30 0.42 -17.54 5.99
C ALA A 30 0.13 -16.74 7.27
N GLY A 31 1.05 -15.87 7.67
CA GLY A 31 0.92 -14.94 8.78
C GLY A 31 0.74 -15.66 10.13
N GLY A 32 -0.15 -15.12 10.96
CA GLY A 32 -0.48 -15.69 12.27
C GLY A 32 -1.40 -16.91 12.22
N PHE A 33 -1.74 -17.45 11.05
CA PHE A 33 -2.65 -18.61 10.99
C PHE A 33 -2.13 -19.84 11.77
N PRO A 34 -0.84 -20.22 11.67
CA PRO A 34 -0.30 -21.35 12.42
C PRO A 34 -0.34 -21.18 13.94
N SER A 35 -0.36 -19.94 14.45
CA SER A 35 -0.40 -19.66 15.88
C SER A 35 -1.82 -19.68 16.48
N LEU A 36 -2.87 -19.78 15.64
CA LEU A 36 -4.25 -19.88 16.11
C LEU A 36 -4.54 -21.26 16.72
N PRO A 37 -5.46 -21.36 17.70
CA PRO A 37 -5.97 -22.66 18.15
C PRO A 37 -6.62 -23.46 17.01
N ARG A 38 -6.51 -24.80 17.03
CA ARG A 38 -7.03 -25.68 15.96
C ARG A 38 -8.51 -25.47 15.63
N TRP A 39 -9.33 -25.17 16.63
CA TRP A 39 -10.77 -24.88 16.41
C TRP A 39 -10.96 -23.60 15.60
N ALA A 40 -10.15 -22.56 15.84
CA ALA A 40 -10.22 -21.29 15.14
C ALA A 40 -9.72 -21.45 13.70
N GLN A 41 -8.63 -22.21 13.49
CA GLN A 41 -8.16 -22.58 12.16
C GLN A 41 -9.25 -23.31 11.36
N GLY A 42 -9.88 -24.32 11.96
CA GLY A 42 -10.98 -25.07 11.34
C GLY A 42 -12.19 -24.19 11.02
N ALA A 43 -12.57 -23.29 11.94
CA ALA A 43 -13.67 -22.35 11.74
C ALA A 43 -13.39 -21.36 10.61
N LEU A 44 -12.19 -20.78 10.55
CA LEU A 44 -11.79 -19.85 9.48
C LEU A 44 -11.69 -20.56 8.12
N ALA A 45 -11.13 -21.76 8.07
CA ALA A 45 -11.06 -22.56 6.85
C ALA A 45 -12.47 -22.94 6.37
N LEU A 46 -13.37 -23.35 7.28
CA LEU A 46 -14.76 -23.62 6.95
C LEU A 46 -15.48 -22.36 6.46
N ALA A 47 -15.29 -21.21 7.11
CA ALA A 47 -15.87 -19.95 6.69
C ALA A 47 -15.39 -19.54 5.29
N ALA A 48 -14.10 -19.72 5.00
CA ALA A 48 -13.53 -19.48 3.67
C ALA A 48 -14.09 -20.45 2.62
N LEU A 49 -14.20 -21.74 2.94
CA LEU A 49 -14.81 -22.76 2.07
C LEU A 49 -16.27 -22.44 1.77
N VAL A 50 -17.04 -22.07 2.79
CA VAL A 50 -18.43 -21.63 2.62
C VAL A 50 -18.48 -20.38 1.74
N GLY A 51 -17.61 -19.40 1.98
CA GLY A 51 -17.54 -18.13 1.25
C GLY A 51 -17.26 -18.26 -0.25
N ILE A 52 -16.57 -19.32 -0.68
CA ILE A 52 -16.31 -19.58 -2.11
C ILE A 52 -17.43 -20.37 -2.80
N THR A 53 -18.40 -20.91 -2.05
CA THR A 53 -19.52 -21.67 -2.63
C THR A 53 -20.51 -20.74 -3.36
N PRO A 54 -21.21 -21.25 -4.40
CA PRO A 54 -22.26 -20.49 -5.08
C PRO A 54 -23.42 -20.08 -4.16
N VAL A 55 -23.67 -20.83 -3.08
CA VAL A 55 -24.78 -20.59 -2.15
C VAL A 55 -24.66 -19.21 -1.48
N VAL A 56 -23.43 -18.80 -1.17
CA VAL A 56 -23.14 -17.51 -0.52
C VAL A 56 -23.17 -16.34 -1.51
N GLU A 57 -23.18 -16.57 -2.83
CA GLU A 57 -23.36 -15.49 -3.81
C GLU A 57 -24.66 -14.70 -3.57
N SER A 58 -25.72 -15.39 -3.11
CA SER A 58 -26.98 -14.75 -2.75
C SER A 58 -26.84 -13.83 -1.53
N ALA A 59 -26.03 -14.22 -0.54
CA ALA A 59 -25.70 -13.43 0.64
C ALA A 59 -24.87 -12.20 0.27
N TRP A 60 -23.92 -12.31 -0.66
CA TRP A 60 -23.13 -11.17 -1.16
C TRP A 60 -23.97 -10.11 -1.89
N ARG A 61 -25.11 -10.51 -2.48
CA ARG A 61 -26.05 -9.56 -3.09
C ARG A 61 -26.80 -8.73 -2.05
N ALA A 62 -26.92 -9.18 -0.80
CA ALA A 62 -27.64 -8.45 0.24
C ALA A 62 -26.95 -7.13 0.63
N PRO A 63 -25.64 -7.08 0.95
CA PRO A 63 -24.92 -5.82 1.16
C PRO A 63 -24.99 -4.89 -0.05
N ALA A 64 -24.89 -5.42 -1.27
CA ALA A 64 -24.99 -4.63 -2.49
C ALA A 64 -26.38 -3.98 -2.64
N ARG A 65 -27.46 -4.72 -2.36
CA ARG A 65 -28.84 -4.18 -2.37
C ARG A 65 -29.07 -3.16 -1.27
N TRP A 66 -28.56 -3.43 -0.06
CA TRP A 66 -28.64 -2.47 1.04
C TRP A 66 -27.93 -1.17 0.70
N TRP A 67 -26.71 -1.27 0.16
CA TRP A 67 -25.92 -0.12 -0.30
C TRP A 67 -26.67 0.69 -1.36
N GLN A 68 -27.32 0.03 -2.32
CA GLN A 68 -28.11 0.70 -3.35
C GLN A 68 -29.29 1.46 -2.75
N ARG A 69 -30.04 0.85 -1.82
CA ARG A 69 -31.17 1.51 -1.16
C ARG A 69 -30.71 2.71 -0.33
N ALA A 70 -29.65 2.54 0.46
CA ALA A 70 -29.07 3.62 1.25
C ALA A 70 -28.54 4.75 0.36
N ALA A 71 -27.83 4.42 -0.73
CA ALA A 71 -27.32 5.41 -1.68
C ALA A 71 -28.43 6.14 -2.44
N ALA A 72 -29.56 5.47 -2.73
CA ALA A 72 -30.73 6.10 -3.34
C ALA A 72 -31.43 7.07 -2.38
N HIS A 73 -31.47 6.74 -1.09
CA HIS A 73 -32.15 7.56 -0.09
C HIS A 73 -31.28 8.72 0.43
N TRP A 74 -30.01 8.47 0.74
CA TRP A 74 -29.11 9.45 1.39
C TRP A 74 -28.11 10.11 0.43
N GLY A 75 -28.02 9.61 -0.81
CA GLY A 75 -27.01 10.03 -1.77
C GLY A 75 -25.70 9.27 -1.58
N ARG A 76 -25.12 8.81 -2.70
CA ARG A 76 -23.89 8.00 -2.70
C ARG A 76 -22.69 8.72 -2.07
N GLY A 77 -22.55 10.03 -2.31
CA GLY A 77 -21.44 10.83 -1.78
C GLY A 77 -21.44 10.84 -0.24
N ARG A 78 -22.58 11.17 0.36
CA ARG A 78 -22.76 11.19 1.82
C ARG A 78 -22.54 9.81 2.45
N LEU A 79 -22.99 8.75 1.78
CA LEU A 79 -22.77 7.39 2.28
C LEU A 79 -21.29 7.01 2.28
N ILE A 80 -20.53 7.40 1.25
CA ILE A 80 -19.07 7.21 1.22
C ILE A 80 -18.39 8.01 2.34
N GLU A 81 -18.80 9.26 2.54
CA GLU A 81 -18.28 10.12 3.63
C GLU A 81 -18.58 9.51 5.00
N LEU A 82 -19.78 8.97 5.21
CA LEU A 82 -20.15 8.28 6.45
C LEU A 82 -19.31 7.02 6.67
N VAL A 83 -19.16 6.16 5.65
CA VAL A 83 -18.30 4.96 5.77
C VAL A 83 -16.86 5.33 6.07
N THR A 84 -16.35 6.37 5.42
CA THR A 84 -15.01 6.91 5.66
C THR A 84 -14.87 7.36 7.11
N LEU A 85 -15.83 8.14 7.60
CA LEU A 85 -15.84 8.64 8.97
C LEU A 85 -15.90 7.51 9.98
N LEU A 86 -16.65 6.44 9.70
CA LEU A 86 -16.76 5.25 10.55
C LEU A 86 -15.55 4.31 10.45
N ALA A 87 -14.77 4.37 9.37
CA ALA A 87 -13.57 3.56 9.22
C ALA A 87 -12.46 3.99 10.20
N VAL A 88 -12.31 5.29 10.45
CA VAL A 88 -11.31 5.82 11.40
C VAL A 88 -11.46 5.25 12.82
N PRO A 89 -12.64 5.32 13.49
CA PRO A 89 -12.81 4.72 14.80
C PRO A 89 -12.71 3.19 14.75
N LEU A 90 -13.09 2.53 13.65
CA LEU A 90 -12.89 1.09 13.51
C LEU A 90 -11.40 0.72 13.54
N PHE A 91 -10.58 1.43 12.77
CA PHE A 91 -9.12 1.28 12.79
C PHE A 91 -8.54 1.56 14.17
N TRP A 92 -9.05 2.59 14.85
CA TRP A 92 -8.61 2.95 16.19
C TRP A 92 -8.94 1.89 17.23
N LEU A 93 -10.17 1.35 17.21
CA LEU A 93 -10.60 0.31 18.14
C LEU A 93 -9.84 -1.00 17.92
N GLY A 94 -9.51 -1.32 16.67
CA GLY A 94 -8.70 -2.49 16.31
C GLY A 94 -7.19 -2.25 16.37
N ARG A 95 -6.71 -1.10 16.87
CA ARG A 95 -5.30 -0.71 16.73
C ARG A 95 -4.36 -1.65 17.48
N LEU A 96 -3.19 -1.88 16.88
CA LEU A 96 -2.11 -2.67 17.47
C LEU A 96 -1.61 -2.02 18.77
N GLN A 97 -1.44 -2.85 19.80
CA GLN A 97 -0.99 -2.43 21.13
C GLN A 97 0.45 -2.86 21.44
N HIS A 98 1.18 -3.43 20.48
CA HIS A 98 2.53 -3.91 20.69
C HIS A 98 3.52 -3.35 19.66
N LEU A 99 4.80 -3.34 20.01
CA LEU A 99 5.90 -2.84 19.17
C LEU A 99 6.77 -3.96 18.58
N ARG A 100 6.27 -5.20 18.55
CA ARG A 100 7.06 -6.41 18.22
C ARG A 100 7.33 -6.64 16.74
N TRP A 101 6.83 -5.79 15.85
CA TRP A 101 6.97 -5.97 14.40
C TRP A 101 7.71 -4.78 13.80
N GLY A 102 8.54 -5.08 12.78
CA GLY A 102 9.29 -4.10 12.03
C GLY A 102 10.08 -3.12 12.90
N ASP A 103 10.09 -1.86 12.49
CA ASP A 103 10.83 -0.79 13.14
C ASP A 103 10.03 -0.09 14.26
N ALA A 104 8.86 -0.63 14.62
CA ALA A 104 7.95 -0.02 15.58
C ALA A 104 8.63 0.30 16.93
N TYR A 105 9.43 -0.64 17.44
CA TYR A 105 10.18 -0.44 18.67
C TYR A 105 11.21 0.69 18.54
N ILE A 106 11.93 0.73 17.43
CA ILE A 106 12.95 1.75 17.16
C ILE A 106 12.28 3.12 17.08
N PHE A 107 11.23 3.28 16.28
CA PHE A 107 10.54 4.57 16.13
C PHE A 107 9.90 5.05 17.43
N ALA A 108 9.21 4.17 18.16
CA ALA A 108 8.53 4.54 19.39
C ALA A 108 9.49 5.07 20.46
N ASN A 109 10.72 4.52 20.54
CA ASN A 109 11.70 4.93 21.54
C ASN A 109 12.64 6.04 21.05
N ALA A 110 13.11 5.97 19.81
CA ALA A 110 14.13 6.87 19.29
C ALA A 110 13.57 8.27 18.95
N ILE A 111 12.30 8.39 18.57
CA ILE A 111 11.69 9.71 18.29
C ILE A 111 11.60 10.54 19.57
N SER A 112 11.22 9.93 20.69
CA SER A 112 11.08 10.61 21.97
C SER A 112 12.36 10.67 22.81
N HIS A 113 13.44 10.02 22.37
CA HIS A 113 14.66 9.92 23.16
C HIS A 113 15.25 11.31 23.46
N PRO A 114 15.74 11.61 24.67
CA PRO A 114 16.29 12.93 24.98
C PRO A 114 17.58 13.23 24.18
N GLU A 115 18.47 12.24 24.05
CA GLU A 115 19.80 12.41 23.44
C GLU A 115 19.88 12.03 21.95
N VAL A 116 19.31 10.90 21.54
CA VAL A 116 19.39 10.38 20.17
C VAL A 116 18.04 10.49 19.45
N ARG A 117 17.59 11.73 19.22
CA ARG A 117 16.29 12.01 18.59
C ARG A 117 16.26 11.64 17.11
N LEU A 118 15.57 10.56 16.79
CA LEU A 118 15.34 10.14 15.41
C LEU A 118 14.27 11.03 14.76
N THR A 119 14.69 12.09 14.07
CA THR A 119 13.80 13.03 13.35
C THR A 119 14.03 13.03 11.85
N TYR A 120 15.26 12.80 11.41
CA TYR A 120 15.69 12.91 10.02
C TYR A 120 16.30 11.58 9.58
N ASN A 121 15.90 11.10 8.41
CA ASN A 121 16.42 9.86 7.80
C ASN A 121 16.19 9.92 6.29
N TRP A 122 17.24 9.76 5.48
CA TRP A 122 17.13 9.80 4.02
C TRP A 122 16.31 8.66 3.39
N GLN A 123 16.14 7.53 4.07
CA GLN A 123 15.30 6.41 3.62
C GLN A 123 13.80 6.77 3.63
N SER A 124 13.36 7.58 4.60
CA SER A 124 11.96 7.97 4.77
C SER A 124 11.82 9.42 5.26
N PRO A 125 12.28 10.39 4.46
CA PRO A 125 12.66 11.71 4.96
C PRO A 125 11.48 12.50 5.51
N LEU A 126 10.43 12.69 4.71
CA LEU A 126 9.27 13.42 5.22
C LEU A 126 8.39 12.55 6.11
N SER A 127 8.38 11.22 5.94
CA SER A 127 7.53 10.39 6.79
C SER A 127 7.97 10.46 8.25
N LEU A 128 9.25 10.21 8.52
CA LEU A 128 9.79 10.26 9.88
C LEU A 128 9.73 11.68 10.44
N PHE A 129 10.10 12.68 9.64
CA PHE A 129 10.03 14.09 10.04
C PHE A 129 8.62 14.49 10.46
N LEU A 130 7.60 14.15 9.67
CA LEU A 130 6.20 14.47 9.97
C LEU A 130 5.74 13.80 11.27
N HIS A 131 6.06 12.52 11.46
CA HIS A 131 5.70 11.81 12.69
C HIS A 131 6.39 12.41 13.93
N ALA A 132 7.69 12.71 13.84
CA ALA A 132 8.44 13.30 14.94
C ALA A 132 7.94 14.70 15.31
N LYS A 133 7.67 15.56 14.32
CA LYS A 133 7.14 16.91 14.56
C LYS A 133 5.69 16.91 15.04
N LEU A 134 4.86 16.03 14.48
CA LEU A 134 3.49 15.86 14.96
C LEU A 134 3.49 15.34 16.40
N TRP A 135 4.32 14.34 16.71
CA TRP A 135 4.47 13.85 18.08
C TRP A 135 4.88 14.98 19.02
N ALA A 136 5.91 15.78 18.67
CA ALA A 136 6.34 16.89 19.51
C ALA A 136 5.20 17.89 19.80
N LEU A 137 4.37 18.21 18.79
CA LEU A 137 3.21 19.09 18.94
C LEU A 137 2.14 18.46 19.84
N LEU A 138 1.76 17.20 19.59
CA LEU A 138 0.71 16.51 20.34
C LEU A 138 1.14 16.17 21.78
N ASN A 139 2.42 15.88 21.98
CA ASN A 139 3.00 15.65 23.29
C ASN A 139 3.01 16.95 24.11
N ALA A 140 3.39 18.08 23.52
CA ALA A 140 3.36 19.37 24.19
C ALA A 140 1.93 19.82 24.53
N ALA A 141 0.96 19.58 23.65
CA ALA A 141 -0.42 20.01 23.86
C ALA A 141 -1.24 19.08 24.77
N TRP A 142 -1.04 17.77 24.65
CA TRP A 142 -1.91 16.75 25.26
C TRP A 142 -1.17 15.61 25.95
N GLY A 143 0.17 15.62 25.98
CA GLY A 143 0.97 14.56 26.59
C GLY A 143 0.95 13.23 25.84
N LEU A 144 0.55 13.22 24.55
CA LEU A 144 0.50 11.98 23.78
C LEU A 144 1.89 11.38 23.57
N ASP A 145 1.98 10.05 23.63
CA ASP A 145 3.20 9.32 23.31
C ASP A 145 3.37 9.12 21.79
N VAL A 146 4.54 8.62 21.40
CA VAL A 146 4.88 8.39 19.98
C VAL A 146 3.96 7.34 19.37
N GLN A 147 3.68 6.24 20.08
CA GLN A 147 2.83 5.16 19.57
C GLN A 147 1.40 5.64 19.29
N THR A 148 0.83 6.46 20.17
CA THR A 148 -0.50 7.05 19.99
C THR A 148 -0.51 8.05 18.84
N THR A 149 0.56 8.83 18.66
CA THR A 149 0.72 9.73 17.51
C THR A 149 0.73 8.96 16.20
N TYR A 150 1.54 7.89 16.10
CA TYR A 150 1.55 7.01 14.93
C TYR A 150 0.17 6.37 14.71
N ALA A 151 -0.49 5.93 15.78
CA ALA A 151 -1.80 5.33 15.68
C ALA A 151 -2.85 6.29 15.10
N LEU A 152 -2.81 7.55 15.50
CA LEU A 152 -3.69 8.59 14.94
C LEU A 152 -3.43 8.79 13.45
N VAL A 153 -2.16 8.99 13.05
CA VAL A 153 -1.80 9.17 11.64
C VAL A 153 -2.21 7.95 10.81
N SER A 154 -1.94 6.75 11.31
CA SER A 154 -2.29 5.48 10.70
C SER A 154 -3.79 5.32 10.48
N CYS A 155 -4.62 5.58 11.49
CA CYS A 155 -6.08 5.46 11.37
C CYS A 155 -6.66 6.51 10.41
N LEU A 156 -6.15 7.74 10.44
CA LEU A 156 -6.54 8.81 9.52
C LEU A 156 -6.13 8.49 8.07
N ALA A 157 -4.93 7.94 7.87
CA ALA A 157 -4.47 7.46 6.58
C ALA A 157 -5.37 6.34 6.05
N GLY A 158 -5.80 5.42 6.93
CA GLY A 158 -6.77 4.38 6.59
C GLY A 158 -8.11 4.95 6.15
N GLY A 159 -8.64 5.94 6.88
CA GLY A 159 -9.85 6.66 6.47
C GLY A 159 -9.69 7.29 5.08
N MET A 160 -8.59 8.02 4.85
CA MET A 160 -8.29 8.60 3.54
C MET A 160 -8.18 7.56 2.43
N PHE A 161 -7.56 6.40 2.71
CA PHE A 161 -7.46 5.28 1.77
C PHE A 161 -8.85 4.76 1.39
N VAL A 162 -9.71 4.49 2.38
CA VAL A 162 -11.09 4.00 2.17
C VAL A 162 -11.88 5.02 1.33
N TRP A 163 -11.76 6.31 1.66
CA TRP A 163 -12.40 7.38 0.91
C TRP A 163 -11.97 7.40 -0.56
N LEU A 164 -10.65 7.43 -0.82
CA LEU A 164 -10.10 7.41 -2.17
C LEU A 164 -10.57 6.19 -2.96
N LEU A 165 -10.51 5.01 -2.34
CA LEU A 165 -10.95 3.76 -2.94
C LEU A 165 -12.41 3.81 -3.34
N LEU A 166 -13.32 4.13 -2.41
CA LEU A 166 -14.76 4.11 -2.66
C LEU A 166 -15.19 5.20 -3.65
N ARG A 167 -14.58 6.39 -3.61
CA ARG A 167 -14.82 7.46 -4.59
C ARG A 167 -14.38 7.05 -5.98
N THR A 168 -13.23 6.38 -6.10
CA THR A 168 -12.72 5.88 -7.38
C THR A 168 -13.65 4.82 -7.96
N LEU A 169 -13.99 3.81 -7.17
CA LEU A 169 -14.87 2.72 -7.59
C LEU A 169 -16.26 3.22 -7.99
N ALA A 170 -16.76 4.28 -7.34
CA ALA A 170 -18.04 4.89 -7.68
C ALA A 170 -18.06 5.58 -9.06
N VAL A 171 -16.91 5.95 -9.62
CA VAL A 171 -16.77 6.63 -10.91
C VAL A 171 -16.43 5.66 -12.05
N TRP A 172 -15.66 4.61 -11.76
CA TRP A 172 -15.08 3.74 -12.80
C TRP A 172 -15.76 2.40 -13.01
N SER A 173 -16.63 1.97 -12.10
CA SER A 173 -17.36 0.71 -12.27
C SER A 173 -18.85 0.97 -12.28
N ASP A 174 -19.47 0.78 -13.45
CA ASP A 174 -20.92 0.87 -13.62
C ASP A 174 -21.61 -0.30 -12.90
N ASP A 175 -20.97 -1.47 -12.88
CA ASP A 175 -21.47 -2.65 -12.17
C ASP A 175 -21.31 -2.50 -10.65
N GLN A 176 -22.41 -2.69 -9.91
CA GLN A 176 -22.41 -2.69 -8.45
C GLN A 176 -21.70 -3.91 -7.89
N CYS A 177 -21.86 -5.08 -8.52
CA CYS A 177 -21.22 -6.31 -8.04
C CYS A 177 -19.69 -6.19 -8.17
N GLY A 178 -19.21 -5.71 -9.31
CA GLY A 178 -17.80 -5.37 -9.54
C GLY A 178 -17.25 -4.38 -8.53
N ARG A 179 -18.00 -3.32 -8.19
CA ARG A 179 -17.59 -2.35 -7.14
C ARG A 179 -17.42 -2.98 -5.78
N VAL A 180 -18.41 -3.75 -5.33
CA VAL A 180 -18.37 -4.41 -4.01
C VAL A 180 -17.24 -5.42 -3.96
N LEU A 181 -17.05 -6.19 -5.03
CA LEU A 181 -15.94 -7.14 -5.12
C LEU A 181 -14.59 -6.43 -5.07
N ALA A 182 -14.37 -5.41 -5.89
CA ALA A 182 -13.13 -4.65 -5.90
C ALA A 182 -12.87 -3.98 -4.53
N ALA A 183 -13.88 -3.33 -3.95
CA ALA A 183 -13.75 -2.75 -2.62
C ALA A 183 -13.36 -3.81 -1.58
N THR A 184 -14.02 -4.97 -1.58
CA THR A 184 -13.72 -6.09 -0.68
C THR A 184 -12.28 -6.55 -0.87
N MET A 185 -11.81 -6.72 -2.11
CA MET A 185 -10.45 -7.15 -2.40
C MET A 185 -9.41 -6.17 -1.86
N PHE A 186 -9.59 -4.87 -2.07
CA PHE A 186 -8.67 -3.85 -1.53
C PHE A 186 -8.74 -3.76 0.00
N LEU A 187 -9.94 -3.78 0.58
CA LEU A 187 -10.15 -3.68 2.03
C LEU A 187 -9.81 -4.95 2.81
N THR A 188 -9.37 -6.01 2.13
CA THR A 188 -8.90 -7.26 2.75
C THR A 188 -7.43 -7.56 2.44
N LEU A 189 -6.72 -6.63 1.78
CA LEU A 189 -5.27 -6.73 1.60
C LEU A 189 -4.56 -6.70 2.96
N GLY A 190 -3.42 -7.39 3.07
CA GLY A 190 -2.56 -7.33 4.26
C GLY A 190 -2.09 -5.90 4.57
N THR A 191 -1.98 -5.05 3.54
CA THR A 191 -1.71 -3.61 3.67
C THR A 191 -2.70 -2.90 4.61
N MET A 192 -3.94 -3.38 4.76
CA MET A 192 -4.92 -2.80 5.68
C MET A 192 -4.47 -2.82 7.14
N GLN A 193 -3.59 -3.76 7.51
CA GLN A 193 -3.01 -3.84 8.86
C GLN A 193 -2.23 -2.58 9.22
N LEU A 194 -1.64 -1.89 8.23
CA LEU A 194 -0.93 -0.63 8.44
C LEU A 194 -1.82 0.45 9.06
N PHE A 195 -3.12 0.41 8.79
CA PHE A 195 -4.08 1.41 9.25
C PHE A 195 -4.62 1.14 10.65
N PHE A 196 -4.39 -0.06 11.21
CA PHE A 196 -4.73 -0.40 12.58
C PHE A 196 -3.63 0.05 13.55
N GLY A 197 -3.26 1.33 13.46
CA GLY A 197 -2.30 1.98 14.33
C GLY A 197 -0.88 1.42 14.29
N TYR A 198 -0.48 0.85 13.15
CA TYR A 198 0.84 0.24 13.01
C TYR A 198 1.92 1.33 12.91
N VAL A 199 2.96 1.20 13.74
CA VAL A 199 4.06 2.17 13.87
C VAL A 199 5.12 1.86 12.81
N GLU A 200 4.98 2.47 11.63
CA GLU A 200 5.85 2.25 10.48
C GLU A 200 6.07 3.53 9.67
N SER A 201 7.21 3.63 8.99
CA SER A 201 7.54 4.78 8.14
C SER A 201 6.76 4.79 6.83
N TYR A 202 6.15 3.68 6.42
CA TYR A 202 5.48 3.53 5.13
C TYR A 202 3.94 3.56 5.20
N THR A 203 3.36 3.86 6.36
CA THR A 203 1.89 3.88 6.55
C THR A 203 1.14 4.83 5.62
N LEU A 204 1.76 5.95 5.24
CA LEU A 204 1.18 6.93 4.31
C LEU A 204 1.34 6.54 2.83
N LEU A 205 2.25 5.63 2.50
CA LEU A 205 2.56 5.28 1.11
C LEU A 205 1.36 4.68 0.37
N PRO A 206 0.57 3.72 0.93
CA PRO A 206 -0.58 3.17 0.22
C PRO A 206 -1.59 4.23 -0.24
N VAL A 207 -1.78 5.30 0.55
CA VAL A 207 -2.66 6.43 0.19
C VAL A 207 -2.11 7.17 -1.02
N GLY A 208 -0.82 7.52 -0.99
CA GLY A 208 -0.13 8.22 -2.07
C GLY A 208 -0.06 7.40 -3.36
N ILE A 209 0.24 6.11 -3.25
CA ILE A 209 0.24 5.16 -4.38
C ILE A 209 -1.15 5.07 -4.99
N LEU A 210 -2.21 4.89 -4.19
CA LEU A 210 -3.57 4.86 -4.70
C LEU A 210 -3.94 6.17 -5.38
N ALA A 211 -3.61 7.32 -4.79
CA ALA A 211 -3.85 8.63 -5.39
C ALA A 211 -3.14 8.79 -6.75
N PHE A 212 -1.87 8.38 -6.84
CA PHE A 212 -1.11 8.39 -8.09
C PHE A 212 -1.78 7.52 -9.17
N LEU A 213 -2.15 6.28 -8.83
CA LEU A 213 -2.81 5.36 -9.76
C LEU A 213 -4.16 5.93 -10.23
N VAL A 214 -4.96 6.47 -9.30
CA VAL A 214 -6.27 7.04 -9.60
C VAL A 214 -6.16 8.24 -10.53
N LEU A 215 -5.26 9.18 -10.21
CA LEU A 215 -5.06 10.38 -11.02
C LEU A 215 -4.41 10.06 -12.37
N GLY A 216 -3.50 9.09 -12.42
CA GLY A 216 -2.86 8.62 -13.64
C GLY A 216 -3.85 7.99 -14.62
N LEU A 217 -4.74 7.12 -14.14
CA LEU A 217 -5.80 6.54 -14.96
C LEU A 217 -6.84 7.58 -15.38
N ARG A 218 -7.21 8.54 -14.52
CA ARG A 218 -8.05 9.68 -14.95
C ARG A 218 -7.39 10.45 -16.10
N PHE A 219 -6.08 10.65 -16.03
CA PHE A 219 -5.32 11.24 -17.13
C PHE A 219 -5.35 10.34 -18.38
N LEU A 220 -5.24 9.02 -18.26
CA LEU A 220 -5.37 8.13 -19.43
C LEU A 220 -6.79 8.13 -20.04
N ASP A 221 -7.83 8.33 -19.23
CA ASP A 221 -9.23 8.49 -19.65
C ASP A 221 -9.53 9.82 -20.37
N GLY A 222 -8.51 10.63 -20.69
CA GLY A 222 -8.73 11.94 -21.31
C GLY A 222 -9.08 13.05 -20.30
N ARG A 223 -9.17 12.75 -19.00
CA ARG A 223 -9.68 13.70 -17.98
C ARG A 223 -8.54 14.38 -17.21
N GLY A 224 -8.35 15.67 -17.46
CA GLY A 224 -7.44 16.51 -16.69
C GLY A 224 -5.98 16.47 -17.14
N SER A 225 -5.12 17.00 -16.27
CA SER A 225 -3.69 17.23 -16.50
C SER A 225 -2.81 16.11 -15.92
N LEU A 226 -1.53 16.08 -16.29
CA LEU A 226 -0.55 15.12 -15.78
C LEU A 226 -0.05 15.49 -14.37
N TRP A 227 0.05 16.80 -14.09
CA TRP A 227 0.62 17.31 -12.85
C TRP A 227 -0.02 16.76 -11.56
N PRO A 228 -1.35 16.49 -11.46
CA PRO A 228 -1.91 15.95 -10.21
C PRO A 228 -1.37 14.56 -9.89
N ALA A 229 -1.22 13.69 -10.89
CA ALA A 229 -0.62 12.37 -10.72
C ALA A 229 0.86 12.50 -10.34
N ALA A 230 1.60 13.37 -11.04
CA ALA A 230 3.01 13.64 -10.73
C ALA A 230 3.19 14.21 -9.31
N THR A 231 2.31 15.10 -8.84
CA THR A 231 2.34 15.64 -7.47
C THR A 231 2.05 14.57 -6.43
N ALA A 232 1.05 13.71 -6.66
CA ALA A 232 0.77 12.59 -5.76
C ALA A 232 1.99 11.67 -5.64
N LEU A 233 2.63 11.35 -6.77
CA LEU A 233 3.84 10.53 -6.77
C LEU A 233 5.03 11.24 -6.12
N ALA A 234 5.24 12.52 -6.40
CA ALA A 234 6.32 13.32 -5.83
C ALA A 234 6.23 13.41 -4.31
N PHE A 235 5.02 13.64 -3.78
CA PHE A 235 4.76 13.58 -2.35
C PHE A 235 4.98 12.17 -1.79
N THR A 236 4.63 11.12 -2.54
CA THR A 236 4.87 9.74 -2.11
C THR A 236 6.36 9.40 -2.04
N HIS A 237 7.16 9.86 -3.01
CA HIS A 237 8.62 9.71 -3.01
C HIS A 237 9.29 10.46 -1.86
N SER A 238 8.80 11.64 -1.51
CA SER A 238 9.34 12.40 -0.38
C SER A 238 9.03 11.75 0.97
N LEU A 239 8.00 10.89 1.05
CA LEU A 239 7.74 10.07 2.23
C LEU A 239 8.70 8.88 2.34
N SER A 240 9.00 8.20 1.22
CA SER A 240 9.94 7.07 1.17
C SER A 240 10.50 6.83 -0.23
N LEU A 241 11.81 6.62 -0.30
CA LEU A 241 12.53 6.27 -1.53
C LEU A 241 12.18 4.88 -2.05
N SER A 242 11.58 4.00 -1.25
CA SER A 242 11.11 2.68 -1.70
C SER A 242 10.07 2.75 -2.83
N THR A 243 9.48 3.93 -3.06
CA THR A 243 8.49 4.13 -4.10
C THR A 243 9.07 4.53 -5.45
N LEU A 244 10.37 4.80 -5.57
CA LEU A 244 11.06 5.17 -6.81
C LEU A 244 10.72 4.30 -8.04
N PRO A 245 10.51 2.97 -7.93
CA PRO A 245 10.09 2.16 -9.07
C PRO A 245 8.81 2.65 -9.77
N LEU A 246 7.94 3.39 -9.08
CA LEU A 246 6.72 3.98 -9.66
C LEU A 246 7.01 5.11 -10.67
N LEU A 247 8.25 5.61 -10.75
CA LEU A 247 8.68 6.52 -11.82
C LEU A 247 8.49 5.91 -13.22
N ALA A 248 8.56 4.58 -13.36
CA ALA A 248 8.24 3.91 -14.62
C ALA A 248 6.79 4.20 -15.06
N GLY A 249 5.85 4.22 -14.11
CA GLY A 249 4.47 4.60 -14.36
C GLY A 249 4.33 6.07 -14.79
N LEU A 250 5.06 6.98 -14.14
CA LEU A 250 5.02 8.40 -14.54
C LEU A 250 5.67 8.62 -15.91
N ALA A 251 6.78 7.95 -16.20
CA ALA A 251 7.42 7.97 -17.51
C ALA A 251 6.45 7.49 -18.60
N TYR A 252 5.68 6.45 -18.33
CA TYR A 252 4.60 6.00 -19.20
C TYR A 252 3.56 7.10 -19.46
N LEU A 253 3.04 7.74 -18.41
CA LEU A 253 2.06 8.83 -18.55
C LEU A 253 2.63 10.02 -19.35
N ALA A 254 3.91 10.35 -19.15
CA ALA A 254 4.61 11.40 -19.90
C ALA A 254 4.77 11.05 -21.39
N LEU A 255 5.12 9.79 -21.69
CA LEU A 255 5.18 9.28 -23.06
C LEU A 255 3.80 9.31 -23.72
N HIS A 256 2.75 8.92 -22.99
CA HIS A 256 1.37 9.01 -23.46
C HIS A 256 0.94 10.46 -23.72
N ALA A 257 1.29 11.39 -22.83
CA ALA A 257 1.05 12.82 -23.02
C ALA A 257 1.70 13.33 -24.31
N ARG A 258 2.95 12.92 -24.57
CA ARG A 258 3.73 13.36 -25.73
C ARG A 258 3.22 12.75 -27.04
N ARG A 259 3.00 11.43 -27.06
CA ARG A 259 2.68 10.68 -28.30
C ARG A 259 1.19 10.54 -28.54
N GLY A 260 0.39 10.33 -27.50
CA GLY A 260 -1.06 10.14 -27.59
C GLY A 260 -1.84 11.45 -27.62
N ARG A 261 -1.44 12.43 -26.80
CA ARG A 261 -2.10 13.75 -26.72
C ARG A 261 -1.37 14.87 -27.47
N ALA A 262 -0.23 14.58 -28.11
CA ALA A 262 0.59 15.53 -28.85
C ALA A 262 1.02 16.79 -28.05
N TRP A 263 1.17 16.68 -26.72
CA TRP A 263 1.63 17.80 -25.89
C TRP A 263 3.06 18.21 -26.24
N SER A 264 3.41 19.49 -26.05
CA SER A 264 4.78 19.97 -26.23
C SER A 264 5.71 19.36 -25.19
N LEU A 265 7.00 19.18 -25.53
CA LEU A 265 8.00 18.64 -24.60
C LEU A 265 8.12 19.50 -23.33
N ALA A 266 8.07 20.83 -23.48
CA ALA A 266 8.12 21.77 -22.36
C ALA A 266 6.97 21.57 -21.37
N ARG A 267 5.74 21.37 -21.88
CA ARG A 267 4.57 21.10 -21.03
C ARG A 267 4.70 19.77 -20.30
N VAL A 268 5.11 18.71 -21.00
CA VAL A 268 5.31 17.39 -20.39
C VAL A 268 6.38 17.45 -19.30
N ALA A 269 7.50 18.11 -19.57
CA ALA A 269 8.56 18.31 -18.59
C ALA A 269 8.07 19.11 -17.37
N ALA A 270 7.36 20.22 -17.59
CA ALA A 270 6.82 21.03 -16.50
C ALA A 270 5.82 20.26 -15.64
N GLU A 271 4.88 19.51 -16.24
CA GLU A 271 3.84 18.79 -15.50
C GLU A 271 4.36 17.49 -14.85
N ALA A 272 5.35 16.81 -15.43
CA ALA A 272 5.91 15.57 -14.87
C ALA A 272 7.07 15.82 -13.90
N ALA A 273 8.05 16.62 -14.30
CA ALA A 273 9.27 16.84 -13.51
C ALA A 273 9.12 17.99 -12.50
N GLY A 274 8.29 18.99 -12.78
CA GLY A 274 8.09 20.14 -11.88
C GLY A 274 7.73 19.73 -10.45
N PRO A 275 6.68 18.89 -10.24
CA PRO A 275 6.33 18.42 -8.90
C PRO A 275 7.45 17.59 -8.23
N LEU A 276 8.16 16.76 -8.99
CA LEU A 276 9.28 15.95 -8.49
C LEU A 276 10.44 16.83 -8.00
N LEU A 277 10.84 17.81 -8.80
CA LEU A 277 11.92 18.74 -8.47
C LEU A 277 11.56 19.60 -7.26
N LEU A 278 10.30 20.07 -7.18
CA LEU A 278 9.81 20.82 -6.04
C LEU A 278 9.88 19.99 -4.75
N MET A 279 9.37 18.76 -4.77
CA MET A 279 9.40 17.90 -3.58
C MET A 279 10.82 17.47 -3.22
N ALA A 280 11.69 17.23 -4.20
CA ALA A 280 13.11 16.97 -3.95
C ALA A 280 13.78 18.17 -3.25
N ALA A 281 13.51 19.40 -3.71
CA ALA A 281 14.01 20.61 -3.08
C ALA A 281 13.49 20.77 -1.64
N VAL A 282 12.21 20.47 -1.39
CA VAL A 282 11.63 20.45 -0.04
C VAL A 282 12.33 19.42 0.85
N VAL A 283 12.54 18.19 0.37
CA VAL A 283 13.25 17.15 1.12
C VAL A 283 14.66 17.61 1.47
N VAL A 284 15.43 18.08 0.48
CA VAL A 284 16.79 18.58 0.71
C VAL A 284 16.79 19.72 1.73
N ALA A 285 15.88 20.68 1.60
CA ALA A 285 15.79 21.81 2.54
C ALA A 285 15.48 21.35 3.97
N VAL A 286 14.52 20.43 4.16
CA VAL A 286 14.15 19.88 5.47
C VAL A 286 15.30 19.09 6.09
N MET A 287 15.95 18.24 5.30
CA MET A 287 17.05 17.39 5.75
C MET A 287 18.29 18.23 6.10
N THR A 288 18.68 19.19 5.26
CA THR A 288 19.77 20.13 5.54
C THR A 288 19.49 21.00 6.77
N ALA A 289 18.26 21.48 6.94
CA ALA A 289 17.88 22.24 8.14
C ALA A 289 17.96 21.40 9.43
N GLY A 290 17.90 20.08 9.31
CA GLY A 290 18.11 19.12 10.41
C GLY A 290 19.56 18.74 10.66
N GLY A 291 20.52 19.25 9.88
CA GLY A 291 21.92 18.82 9.94
C GLY A 291 22.22 17.51 9.20
N HIS A 292 21.27 17.01 8.41
CA HIS A 292 21.41 15.81 7.59
C HIS A 292 21.42 16.19 6.10
N GLY A 293 22.34 17.07 5.69
CA GLY A 293 22.46 17.53 4.30
C GLY A 293 22.78 16.41 3.31
N LEU A 294 23.11 16.78 2.07
CA LEU A 294 23.46 15.80 1.04
C LEU A 294 24.69 14.96 1.41
N GLU A 295 25.60 15.49 2.22
CA GLU A 295 26.73 14.76 2.77
C GLU A 295 26.31 13.55 3.63
N ALA A 296 25.14 13.61 4.27
CA ALA A 296 24.63 12.50 5.08
C ALA A 296 24.22 11.29 4.23
N LEU A 297 23.91 11.47 2.94
CA LEU A 297 23.67 10.36 2.00
C LEU A 297 24.91 9.49 1.77
N LEU A 298 26.10 9.99 2.11
CA LEU A 298 27.37 9.28 1.96
C LEU A 298 27.90 8.77 3.31
N SER A 299 27.11 8.88 4.39
CA SER A 299 27.51 8.52 5.75
C SER A 299 26.66 7.36 6.29
N HIS A 300 26.46 7.30 7.60
CA HIS A 300 25.63 6.30 8.27
C HIS A 300 24.13 6.45 7.97
N ASP A 301 23.70 7.61 7.45
CA ASP A 301 22.31 7.85 7.01
C ASP A 301 22.09 7.47 5.54
N ALA A 302 23.09 6.88 4.89
CA ALA A 302 22.96 6.41 3.53
C ALA A 302 21.78 5.42 3.44
N PRO A 303 20.80 5.65 2.56
CA PRO A 303 19.75 4.67 2.30
C PRO A 303 20.35 3.34 1.86
N GLY A 304 19.72 2.26 2.30
CA GLY A 304 20.22 0.91 2.14
C GLY A 304 20.07 0.13 3.45
N GLY A 305 20.31 -1.18 3.43
CA GLY A 305 20.32 -1.98 4.66
C GLY A 305 21.46 -1.58 5.60
N GLY A 306 21.77 -2.42 6.59
CA GLY A 306 22.91 -2.19 7.51
C GLY A 306 24.30 -2.15 6.83
N ASP A 307 24.37 -2.42 5.52
CA ASP A 307 25.56 -2.29 4.67
C ASP A 307 25.50 -1.11 3.68
N GLY A 308 24.45 -0.27 3.73
CA GLY A 308 24.26 0.82 2.77
C GLY A 308 23.96 0.37 1.33
N SER A 309 23.69 -0.93 1.11
CA SER A 309 23.30 -1.42 -0.21
C SER A 309 21.82 -1.15 -0.49
N TRP A 310 21.55 -0.51 -1.63
CA TRP A 310 20.19 -0.25 -2.10
C TRP A 310 19.53 -1.48 -2.73
N PHE A 311 20.33 -2.44 -3.18
CA PHE A 311 19.87 -3.58 -3.95
C PHE A 311 20.23 -4.88 -3.26
N VAL A 312 19.34 -5.85 -3.40
CA VAL A 312 19.66 -7.25 -3.11
C VAL A 312 20.80 -7.66 -4.05
N PRO A 313 21.89 -8.28 -3.55
CA PRO A 313 23.03 -8.63 -4.38
C PRO A 313 22.61 -9.59 -5.50
N LEU A 314 23.08 -9.37 -6.72
CA LEU A 314 22.62 -10.17 -7.86
C LEU A 314 23.15 -11.61 -7.84
N PHE A 315 24.43 -11.78 -7.52
CA PHE A 315 25.13 -13.06 -7.71
C PHE A 315 25.89 -13.57 -6.50
N ARG A 316 26.34 -12.70 -5.59
CA ARG A 316 27.15 -13.10 -4.42
C ARG A 316 26.81 -12.27 -3.21
N VAL A 317 26.74 -12.92 -2.05
CA VAL A 317 26.62 -12.27 -0.75
C VAL A 317 28.02 -11.81 -0.32
N GLU A 318 28.14 -10.52 -0.02
CA GLU A 318 29.42 -9.87 0.32
C GLU A 318 29.45 -9.39 1.77
N THR A 319 28.29 -9.15 2.38
CA THR A 319 28.18 -8.60 3.73
C THR A 319 27.35 -9.50 4.64
N ARG A 320 27.56 -9.39 5.96
CA ARG A 320 26.74 -10.11 6.96
C ARG A 320 25.26 -9.72 6.96
N TRP A 321 24.91 -8.60 6.33
CA TRP A 321 23.56 -8.07 6.25
C TRP A 321 22.77 -8.61 5.05
N GLN A 322 23.46 -9.31 4.13
CA GLN A 322 22.87 -9.90 2.95
C GLN A 322 22.56 -11.38 3.22
N HIS A 323 21.28 -11.75 3.21
CA HIS A 323 20.85 -13.12 3.50
C HIS A 323 20.88 -14.03 2.27
N TYR A 324 20.66 -13.47 1.07
CA TYR A 324 20.60 -14.21 -0.18
C TYR A 324 20.84 -13.30 -1.39
N THR A 325 20.95 -13.92 -2.57
CA THR A 325 21.06 -13.22 -3.85
C THR A 325 19.70 -13.09 -4.54
N MET A 326 19.59 -12.13 -5.47
CA MET A 326 18.38 -11.78 -6.22
C MET A 326 17.73 -12.99 -6.90
N PHE A 327 18.52 -13.88 -7.47
CA PHE A 327 18.03 -15.04 -8.24
C PHE A 327 18.04 -16.35 -7.45
N SER A 328 18.22 -16.29 -6.13
CA SER A 328 18.18 -17.48 -5.28
C SER A 328 16.75 -17.97 -5.03
N TRP A 329 16.62 -19.26 -4.72
CA TRP A 329 15.34 -19.82 -4.29
C TRP A 329 14.83 -19.20 -2.99
N ALA A 330 15.73 -18.85 -2.06
CA ALA A 330 15.36 -18.21 -0.80
C ALA A 330 14.68 -16.85 -1.05
N HIS A 331 15.24 -16.02 -1.94
CA HIS A 331 14.63 -14.75 -2.30
C HIS A 331 13.27 -14.92 -2.98
N LEU A 332 13.16 -15.84 -3.95
CA LEU A 332 11.89 -16.10 -4.62
C LEU A 332 10.82 -16.56 -3.62
N ARG A 333 11.18 -17.42 -2.68
CA ARG A 333 10.29 -17.88 -1.61
C ARG A 333 9.80 -16.72 -0.75
N ASP A 334 10.66 -15.77 -0.40
CA ASP A 334 10.27 -14.59 0.38
C ASP A 334 9.37 -13.65 -0.42
N ILE A 335 9.62 -13.45 -1.72
CA ILE A 335 8.71 -12.71 -2.60
C ILE A 335 7.32 -13.36 -2.61
N LEU A 336 7.26 -14.70 -2.75
CA LEU A 336 6.00 -15.43 -2.77
C LEU A 336 5.26 -15.34 -1.42
N ASN A 337 5.99 -15.44 -0.30
CA ASN A 337 5.41 -15.26 1.03
C ASN A 337 4.91 -13.83 1.24
N GLN A 338 5.64 -12.81 0.78
CA GLN A 338 5.21 -11.42 0.86
C GLN A 338 3.93 -11.18 0.04
N GLN A 339 3.85 -11.76 -1.17
CA GLN A 339 2.66 -11.69 -2.01
C GLN A 339 1.46 -12.38 -1.35
N LEU A 340 1.68 -13.56 -0.75
CA LEU A 340 0.64 -14.28 -0.02
C LEU A 340 0.12 -13.47 1.18
N LEU A 341 1.01 -12.86 1.94
CA LEU A 341 0.67 -12.07 3.12
C LEU A 341 -0.06 -10.77 2.75
N SER A 342 0.45 -10.06 1.73
CA SER A 342 0.00 -8.69 1.43
C SER A 342 -1.14 -8.64 0.42
N ALA A 343 -1.08 -9.48 -0.62
CA ALA A 343 -1.94 -9.38 -1.80
C ALA A 343 -2.25 -10.75 -2.42
N PRO A 344 -2.84 -11.69 -1.67
CA PRO A 344 -2.95 -13.11 -2.04
C PRO A 344 -3.70 -13.36 -3.35
N PHE A 345 -4.58 -12.45 -3.77
CA PHE A 345 -5.34 -12.56 -5.02
C PHE A 345 -4.80 -11.69 -6.15
N SER A 346 -4.07 -10.61 -5.89
CA SER A 346 -3.78 -9.59 -6.91
C SER A 346 -2.99 -10.14 -8.10
N LEU A 347 -1.87 -10.82 -7.85
CA LEU A 347 -1.06 -11.42 -8.92
C LEU A 347 -1.84 -12.55 -9.64
N SER A 348 -2.56 -13.38 -8.88
CA SER A 348 -3.36 -14.47 -9.46
C SER A 348 -4.44 -13.93 -10.41
N VAL A 349 -5.08 -12.80 -10.08
CA VAL A 349 -6.10 -12.17 -10.93
C VAL A 349 -5.47 -11.69 -12.22
N VAL A 350 -4.31 -11.02 -12.15
CA VAL A 350 -3.58 -10.56 -13.34
C VAL A 350 -3.23 -11.75 -14.24
N VAL A 351 -2.61 -12.79 -13.68
CA VAL A 351 -2.25 -14.01 -14.42
C VAL A 351 -3.49 -14.68 -15.01
N GLY A 352 -4.57 -14.82 -14.25
CA GLY A 352 -5.82 -15.40 -14.70
C GLY A 352 -6.49 -14.59 -15.81
N VAL A 353 -6.38 -13.25 -15.79
CA VAL A 353 -6.91 -12.37 -16.85
C VAL A 353 -6.08 -12.56 -18.11
N LEU A 354 -4.75 -12.51 -18.01
CA LEU A 354 -3.87 -12.71 -19.14
C LEU A 354 -4.04 -14.11 -19.74
N ALA A 355 -4.07 -15.16 -18.94
CA ALA A 355 -4.15 -16.54 -19.44
C ALA A 355 -5.54 -16.90 -20.00
N LEU A 356 -6.63 -16.49 -19.35
CA LEU A 356 -7.99 -16.96 -19.68
C LEU A 356 -8.81 -15.96 -20.48
N ARG A 357 -8.37 -14.70 -20.54
CA ARG A 357 -9.11 -13.59 -21.14
C ARG A 357 -8.26 -12.77 -22.10
N TRP A 358 -7.06 -13.21 -22.47
CA TRP A 358 -6.15 -12.54 -23.42
C TRP A 358 -6.87 -11.87 -24.62
N GLN A 359 -7.71 -12.64 -25.32
CA GLN A 359 -8.40 -12.19 -26.53
C GLN A 359 -9.51 -11.16 -26.27
N ARG A 360 -10.01 -11.07 -25.03
CA ARG A 360 -11.04 -10.10 -24.63
C ARG A 360 -10.45 -8.80 -24.10
N ILE A 361 -9.14 -8.77 -23.88
CA ILE A 361 -8.43 -7.57 -23.46
C ILE A 361 -8.38 -6.62 -24.67
N ARG A 362 -8.88 -5.40 -24.48
CA ARG A 362 -8.73 -4.34 -25.47
C ARG A 362 -7.33 -3.78 -25.39
N TRP A 363 -6.37 -4.44 -26.04
CA TRP A 363 -4.97 -4.00 -26.07
C TRP A 363 -4.77 -2.60 -26.67
N SER A 364 -5.76 -2.11 -27.41
CA SER A 364 -5.78 -0.73 -27.90
C SER A 364 -6.04 0.30 -26.80
N ASP A 365 -6.55 -0.09 -25.63
CA ASP A 365 -6.80 0.78 -24.49
C ASP A 365 -5.48 1.35 -23.92
N PRO A 366 -5.32 2.68 -23.85
CA PRO A 366 -4.13 3.30 -23.27
C PRO A 366 -3.85 2.93 -21.81
N SER A 367 -4.82 2.43 -21.05
CA SER A 367 -4.58 1.94 -19.70
C SER A 367 -3.85 0.59 -19.66
N LEU A 368 -3.76 -0.11 -20.80
CA LEU A 368 -3.24 -1.49 -20.91
C LEU A 368 -2.03 -1.65 -21.84
N ARG A 369 -1.57 -0.55 -22.47
CA ARG A 369 -0.34 -0.55 -23.29
C ARG A 369 0.86 -0.42 -22.34
N PHE A 370 1.46 -1.54 -21.95
CA PHE A 370 2.72 -1.56 -21.20
C PHE A 370 3.91 -1.54 -22.15
#